data_AF-A0A812T425-F1
#
_entry.id   AF-A0A812T425-F1
#
_cell.length_a   1.000
_cell.length_b   1.000
_cell.length_c   1.000
_cell.angle_alpha   90.00
_cell.angle_beta   90.00
_cell.angle_gamma   90.00
#
_symmetry.space_group_name_H-M   'P 1'
#
loop_
_entity.id
_entity.type
_entity.pdbx_description
1 polymer ?
#
loop_
_entity_poly.entity_id
_entity_poly.type
_entity_poly.pdbx_seq_one_letter_code
_entity_poly.pdbx_strand_id
1 'polypeptide(L)'
;MGLNGQPMPTATRAWFYALTNIRIREKADVSSRALGTVIRKGEVFEIDAELAVQGQKYLKLAKQAGWVFTRGLSGEWKGREIAKRSP
;
A
#
# COMPACT_ATOMS: atom_id res chain seq x y z
N MET A 1 -18.83 19.10 18.21
CA MET A 1 -18.75 17.63 18.24
C MET A 1 -17.56 17.20 17.41
N GLY A 2 -16.55 16.59 18.04
CA GLY A 2 -15.26 16.31 17.43
C GLY A 2 -15.30 15.16 16.42
N LEU A 3 -14.99 15.52 15.18
CA LEU A 3 -14.24 14.78 14.15
C LEU A 3 -14.47 13.25 14.08
N ASN A 4 -15.27 12.87 13.09
CA ASN A 4 -15.40 11.53 12.53
C ASN A 4 -14.09 10.74 12.55
N GLY A 5 -14.13 9.51 13.07
CA GLY A 5 -13.00 8.58 13.19
C GLY A 5 -12.46 8.06 11.85
N GLN A 6 -12.00 8.96 10.98
CA GLN A 6 -11.28 8.60 9.78
C GLN A 6 -9.93 7.98 10.17
N PRO A 7 -9.57 6.82 9.59
CA PRO A 7 -8.31 6.18 9.92
C PRO A 7 -7.16 7.10 9.50
N MET A 8 -6.32 7.46 10.47
CA MET A 8 -5.15 8.29 10.25
C MET A 8 -3.95 7.40 9.88
N PRO A 9 -3.12 7.81 8.90
CA PRO A 9 -1.91 7.08 8.59
C PRO A 9 -0.94 7.16 9.77
N THR A 10 -0.43 6.00 10.20
CA THR A 10 0.60 5.91 11.23
C THR A 10 1.97 6.02 10.57
N ALA A 11 2.76 7.01 10.96
CA ALA A 11 4.14 7.16 10.49
C ALA A 11 4.95 5.92 10.88
N THR A 12 5.56 5.27 9.89
CA THR A 12 6.36 4.06 10.07
C THR A 12 7.29 3.92 8.90
N ARG A 13 8.59 3.99 9.18
CA ARG A 13 9.64 3.65 8.22
C ARG A 13 10.01 2.19 8.32
N ALA A 14 9.73 1.46 7.25
CA ALA A 14 10.00 0.04 7.13
C ALA A 14 10.24 -0.30 5.66
N TRP A 15 10.91 -1.42 5.44
CA TRP A 15 11.17 -1.97 4.12
C TRP A 15 10.20 -3.11 3.84
N PHE A 16 9.70 -3.17 2.62
CA PHE A 16 8.81 -4.22 2.13
C PHE A 16 9.33 -4.77 0.81
N TYR A 17 9.03 -6.02 0.52
CA TYR A 17 9.30 -6.63 -0.76
C TYR A 17 8.00 -7.01 -1.46
N ALA A 18 7.94 -6.78 -2.78
CA ALA A 18 6.78 -7.06 -3.59
C ALA A 18 6.74 -8.54 -4.02
N LEU A 19 5.65 -9.25 -3.74
CA LEU A 19 5.43 -10.64 -4.14
C LEU A 19 4.91 -10.75 -5.59
N THR A 20 4.36 -9.66 -6.12
CA THR A 20 3.84 -9.52 -7.48
C THR A 20 4.00 -8.08 -7.95
N ASN A 21 3.56 -7.75 -9.16
CA ASN A 21 3.57 -6.39 -9.67
C ASN A 21 2.48 -5.55 -8.96
N ILE A 22 2.88 -4.46 -8.29
CA ILE A 22 1.98 -3.61 -7.52
C ILE A 22 1.88 -2.23 -8.17
N ARG A 23 0.68 -1.85 -8.58
CA ARG A 23 0.43 -0.51 -9.14
C ARG A 23 0.35 0.52 -8.01
N ILE A 24 1.07 1.63 -8.18
CA ILE A 24 1.06 2.75 -7.24
C ILE A 24 -0.19 3.59 -7.50
N ARG A 25 -0.88 3.97 -6.43
CA ARG A 25 -2.13 4.73 -6.44
C ARG A 25 -1.93 6.11 -5.87
N GLU A 26 -2.68 7.09 -6.37
CA GLU A 26 -2.59 8.46 -5.87
C GLU A 26 -3.03 8.57 -4.40
N LYS A 27 -4.06 7.80 -4.01
CA LYS A 27 -4.65 7.83 -2.67
C LYS A 27 -4.72 6.42 -2.08
N ALA A 28 -4.85 6.34 -0.76
CA ALA A 28 -5.09 5.10 -0.03
C ALA A 28 -6.54 4.60 -0.21
N ASP A 29 -6.91 4.35 -1.47
CA ASP A 29 -8.23 3.87 -1.85
C ASP A 29 -8.13 2.91 -3.05
N VAL A 30 -8.89 1.81 -3.00
CA VAL A 30 -8.89 0.76 -4.03
C VAL A 30 -9.39 1.24 -5.39
N SER A 31 -10.29 2.22 -5.39
CA SER A 31 -10.89 2.84 -6.57
C SER A 31 -10.07 4.03 -7.07
N SER A 32 -9.03 4.44 -6.33
CA SER A 32 -8.18 5.56 -6.74
C SER A 32 -7.41 5.27 -8.02
N ARG A 33 -7.09 6.32 -8.76
CA ARG A 33 -6.33 6.24 -10.01
C ARG A 33 -4.93 5.67 -9.76
N ALA A 34 -4.48 4.77 -10.64
CA ALA A 34 -3.09 4.36 -10.69
C ALA A 34 -2.24 5.44 -11.37
N LEU A 35 -1.08 5.75 -10.79
CA LEU A 35 -0.17 6.78 -11.29
C LEU A 35 0.63 6.35 -12.53
N GLY A 36 0.41 5.13 -13.04
CA GLY A 36 1.17 4.55 -14.16
C GLY A 36 2.51 3.94 -13.75
N THR A 37 2.96 4.18 -12.52
CA THR A 37 4.13 3.53 -11.93
C THR A 37 3.78 2.21 -11.25
N VAL A 38 4.72 1.27 -11.31
CA VAL A 38 4.54 -0.11 -10.83
C VAL A 38 5.79 -0.53 -10.08
N ILE A 39 5.61 -1.02 -8.85
CA ILE A 39 6.65 -1.75 -8.13
C ILE A 39 6.68 -3.16 -8.70
N ARG A 40 7.84 -3.57 -9.21
CA ARG A 40 7.98 -4.86 -9.87
C ARG A 40 8.03 -5.99 -8.83
N LYS A 41 7.58 -7.18 -9.22
CA LYS A 41 7.77 -8.39 -8.42
C LYS A 41 9.23 -8.57 -8.02
N GLY A 42 9.48 -8.84 -6.74
CA GLY A 42 10.80 -9.01 -6.15
C GLY A 42 11.49 -7.70 -5.73
N GLU A 43 10.94 -6.55 -6.10
CA GLU A 43 11.53 -5.26 -5.75
C GLU A 43 11.29 -4.93 -4.27
N VAL A 44 12.31 -4.36 -3.65
CA VAL A 44 12.28 -3.88 -2.27
C VAL A 44 12.03 -2.37 -2.27
N PHE A 45 11.05 -1.93 -1.48
CA PHE A 45 10.65 -0.53 -1.40
C PHE A 45 10.50 -0.07 0.06
N GLU A 46 10.78 1.20 0.28
CA GLU A 46 10.66 1.84 1.59
C GLU A 46 9.32 2.57 1.71
N ILE A 47 8.74 2.50 2.90
CA ILE A 47 7.49 3.17 3.26
C ILE A 47 7.74 4.25 4.30
N ASP A 48 6.88 5.26 4.34
CA ASP A 48 6.91 6.35 5.32
C ASP A 48 5.74 6.26 6.31
N ALA A 49 4.63 5.65 5.89
CA ALA A 49 3.46 5.47 6.72
C ALA A 49 2.64 4.24 6.31
N GLU A 50 1.89 3.70 7.26
CA GLU A 50 0.90 2.65 7.04
C GLU A 50 -0.50 3.16 7.39
N LEU A 51 -1.49 2.75 6.61
CA LEU A 51 -2.89 3.10 6.85
C LEU A 51 -3.75 1.86 6.66
N ALA A 52 -4.63 1.56 7.62
CA ALA A 52 -5.60 0.49 7.53
C ALA A 52 -7.00 1.08 7.30
N VAL A 53 -7.65 0.72 6.19
CA VAL A 53 -9.01 1.17 5.84
C VAL A 53 -9.82 -0.04 5.43
N GLN A 54 -10.95 -0.28 6.09
CA GLN A 54 -11.90 -1.35 5.72
C GLN A 54 -11.26 -2.74 5.53
N GLY A 55 -10.32 -3.10 6.42
CA GLY A 55 -9.62 -4.40 6.36
C GLY A 55 -8.52 -4.52 5.30
N GLN A 56 -8.22 -3.42 4.59
CA GLN A 56 -7.12 -3.31 3.65
C GLN A 56 -6.02 -2.43 4.24
N LYS A 57 -4.77 -2.87 4.10
CA LYS A 57 -3.60 -2.08 4.50
C LYS A 57 -2.96 -1.43 3.27
N TYR A 58 -2.65 -0.16 3.44
CA TYR A 58 -2.05 0.74 2.46
C TYR A 58 -0.71 1.20 3.02
N LEU A 59 0.31 1.20 2.17
CA LEU A 59 1.64 1.66 2.50
C LEU A 59 1.95 2.91 1.68
N LYS A 60 2.26 4.01 2.37
CA LYS A 60 2.72 5.25 1.74
C LYS A 60 4.19 5.08 1.39
N LEU A 61 4.55 5.30 0.14
CA LEU A 61 5.94 5.18 -0.30
C LEU A 61 6.76 6.36 0.25
N ALA A 62 7.99 6.07 0.71
CA ALA A 62 8.88 7.11 1.22
C ALA A 62 9.59 7.89 0.11
N LYS A 63 9.96 7.18 -0.98
CA LYS A 63 10.77 7.73 -2.07
C LYS A 63 9.97 8.45 -3.16
N GLN A 64 8.66 8.26 -3.20
CA GLN A 64 7.78 8.89 -4.18
C GLN A 64 6.38 9.08 -3.61
N ALA A 65 5.61 10.01 -4.19
CA ALA A 65 4.20 10.14 -3.84
C ALA A 65 3.42 8.90 -4.28
N GLY A 66 2.55 8.42 -3.40
CA GLY A 66 1.59 7.37 -3.71
C GLY A 66 1.51 6.29 -2.65
N TRP A 67 0.52 5.42 -2.86
CA TRP A 67 0.13 4.36 -1.95
C TRP A 67 0.11 3.03 -2.67
N VAL A 68 0.49 1.98 -1.97
CA VAL A 68 0.40 0.59 -2.45
C VAL A 68 -0.39 -0.25 -1.47
N PHE A 69 -1.05 -1.29 -1.98
CA PHE A 69 -1.78 -2.22 -1.13
C PHE A 69 -0.90 -3.39 -0.70
N THR A 70 -1.16 -3.95 0.48
CA THR A 70 -0.48 -5.18 0.90
C THR A 70 -1.23 -6.45 0.53
N ARG A 71 -2.50 -6.37 0.11
CA ARG A 71 -3.32 -7.54 -0.23
C ARG A 71 -3.96 -7.37 -1.62
N GLY A 72 -3.96 -8.43 -2.41
CA GLY A 72 -4.51 -8.42 -3.75
C GLY A 72 -6.04 -8.29 -3.75
N LEU A 73 -6.54 -7.50 -4.69
CA LEU A 73 -7.98 -7.18 -4.81
C LEU A 73 -8.71 -8.11 -5.77
N SER A 74 -8.01 -8.72 -6.73
CA SER A 74 -8.60 -9.54 -7.79
C SER A 74 -7.58 -10.56 -8.35
N GLY A 75 -8.08 -11.47 -9.19
CA GLY A 75 -7.30 -12.55 -9.79
C GLY A 75 -6.79 -13.57 -8.78
N GLU A 76 -5.68 -14.23 -9.10
CA GLU A 76 -5.03 -15.25 -8.26
C GLU A 76 -4.55 -14.71 -6.89
N TRP A 77 -4.39 -13.39 -6.77
CA TRP A 77 -3.94 -12.71 -5.55
C TRP A 77 -5.09 -12.18 -4.70
N LYS A 78 -6.36 -12.40 -5.08
CA LYS A 78 -7.52 -11.92 -4.33
C LYS A 78 -7.47 -12.44 -2.89
N GLY A 79 -7.40 -11.52 -1.93
CA GLY A 79 -7.33 -11.84 -0.50
C GLY A 79 -5.95 -12.26 0.01
N ARG A 80 -4.96 -12.45 -0.88
CA ARG A 80 -3.58 -12.87 -0.53
C ARG A 80 -2.67 -11.67 -0.35
N GLU A 81 -1.65 -11.82 0.48
CA GLU A 81 -0.60 -10.80 0.61
C GLU A 81 0.18 -10.65 -0.70
N ILE A 82 0.38 -9.41 -1.14
CA ILE A 82 1.13 -9.03 -2.34
C ILE A 82 2.40 -8.25 -2.00
N ALA A 83 2.55 -7.80 -0.75
CA ALA A 83 3.76 -7.20 -0.21
C ALA A 83 3.99 -7.76 1.19
N LYS A 84 5.23 -8.12 1.51
CA LYS A 84 5.61 -8.60 2.84
C LYS A 84 6.72 -7.72 3.40
N ARG A 85 6.69 -7.50 4.70
CA ARG A 85 7.73 -6.74 5.39
C ARG A 85 9.07 -7.46 5.24
N SER A 86 10.10 -6.72 4.84
CA SER A 86 11.48 -7.17 4.85
C SER A 86 11.99 -7.18 6.30
N PRO A 87 12.78 -8.20 6.70
CA PRO A 87 13.49 -8.16 7.98
C PRO A 87 14.43 -6.96 8.08
#